data_AF-A0A2G2AYW9-F1
#
_entry.id   AF-A0A2G2AYW9-F1
#
_cell.length_a   1.000
_cell.length_b   1.000
_cell.length_c   1.000
_cell.angle_alpha   90.00
_cell.angle_beta   90.00
_cell.angle_gamma   90.00
#
_symmetry.space_group_name_H-M   'P 1'
#
loop_
_entity.id
_entity.type
_entity.pdbx_description
1 polymer ?
#
loop_
_entity_poly.entity_id
_entity_poly.type
_entity_poly.pdbx_seq_one_letter_code
_entity_poly.pdbx_strand_id
1 'polypeptide(L)'
;MKSLMLTAAALTLSMSGIAIADADGDAEAGEKVFKKCRACHAIKNGDEVIQKGGKTGPNLYGVIGRVIGGEDFKYGSSLASIAESEQVWDEEQLAIYVANPSSWLKEITDDSGAKSKMTFKLKKGGEDVAAYLASVGPEMEDDDDDDSEEESTESDDS
;
A
#
# COMPACT_ATOMS: atom_id res chain seq x y z
N MET A 1 -38.32 20.89 -41.24
CA MET A 1 -37.08 20.13 -41.56
C MET A 1 -35.96 20.86 -40.82
N LYS A 2 -35.82 20.66 -39.49
CA LYS A 2 -34.91 19.72 -38.82
C LYS A 2 -33.47 19.81 -39.34
N SER A 3 -32.67 20.68 -38.73
CA SER A 3 -31.26 20.40 -38.46
C SER A 3 -31.01 20.74 -37.00
N LEU A 4 -30.91 19.70 -36.18
CA LEU A 4 -30.40 19.78 -34.81
C LEU A 4 -28.90 20.05 -34.87
N MET A 5 -28.44 21.05 -34.13
CA MET A 5 -27.04 21.19 -33.78
C MET A 5 -26.73 20.21 -32.64
N LEU A 6 -25.86 19.23 -32.90
CA LEU A 6 -25.30 18.35 -31.88
C LEU A 6 -23.96 18.94 -31.45
N THR A 7 -23.96 19.72 -30.38
CA THR A 7 -22.76 20.11 -29.64
C THR A 7 -22.30 18.90 -28.81
N ALA A 8 -21.19 18.29 -29.21
CA ALA A 8 -20.50 17.28 -28.44
C ALA A 8 -19.90 17.93 -27.18
N ALA A 9 -20.44 17.59 -26.01
CA ALA A 9 -19.83 17.93 -24.73
C ALA A 9 -18.73 16.88 -24.44
N ALA A 10 -17.48 17.24 -24.69
CA ALA A 10 -16.33 16.47 -24.24
C ALA A 10 -16.21 16.59 -22.71
N LEU A 11 -16.72 15.58 -22.00
CA LEU A 11 -16.44 15.36 -20.59
C LEU A 11 -14.99 14.85 -20.49
N THR A 12 -14.04 15.76 -20.32
CA THR A 12 -12.67 15.40 -19.96
C THR A 12 -12.68 14.89 -18.52
N LEU A 13 -12.74 13.57 -18.35
CA LEU A 13 -12.45 12.93 -17.07
C LEU A 13 -10.99 13.25 -16.75
N SER A 14 -10.79 14.13 -15.76
CA SER A 14 -9.47 14.43 -15.22
C SER A 14 -9.01 13.18 -14.47
N MET A 15 -8.20 12.37 -15.11
CA MET A 15 -7.54 11.21 -14.50
C MET A 15 -6.47 11.76 -13.55
N SER A 16 -6.83 11.90 -12.29
CA SER A 16 -5.86 12.18 -11.22
C SER A 16 -4.97 10.95 -11.10
N GLY A 17 -3.82 10.96 -11.79
CA GLY A 17 -2.80 9.94 -11.63
C GLY A 17 -2.34 9.87 -10.18
N ILE A 18 -2.40 8.68 -9.59
CA ILE A 18 -1.77 8.38 -8.31
C ILE A 18 -0.27 8.37 -8.60
N ALA A 19 0.45 9.35 -8.06
CA ALA A 19 1.90 9.38 -8.15
C ALA A 19 2.46 8.20 -7.35
N ILE A 20 3.10 7.26 -8.03
CA ILE A 20 3.90 6.22 -7.41
C ILE A 20 5.12 6.91 -6.82
N ALA A 21 5.24 6.90 -5.49
CA ALA A 21 6.42 7.41 -4.81
C ALA A 21 7.61 6.50 -5.17
N ASP A 22 8.68 7.06 -5.73
CA ASP A 22 9.95 6.37 -5.91
C ASP A 22 10.39 5.78 -4.55
N ALA A 23 10.55 4.46 -4.49
CA ALA A 23 10.97 3.75 -3.28
C ALA A 23 12.42 4.15 -2.92
N ASP A 24 12.57 5.08 -1.97
CA ASP A 24 13.87 5.60 -1.49
C ASP A 24 14.70 4.57 -0.67
N GLY A 25 14.18 3.37 -0.41
CA GLY A 25 14.79 2.36 0.47
C GLY A 25 15.58 1.25 -0.25
N ASP A 26 16.55 0.65 0.45
CA ASP A 26 17.30 -0.54 -0.01
C ASP A 26 16.64 -1.83 0.50
N ALA A 27 16.01 -2.60 -0.39
CA ALA A 27 15.33 -3.85 -0.05
C ALA A 27 16.27 -4.93 0.52
N GLU A 28 17.52 -5.03 0.06
CA GLU A 28 18.49 -6.00 0.60
C GLU A 28 18.96 -5.61 2.00
N ALA A 29 19.11 -4.31 2.27
CA ALA A 29 19.31 -3.80 3.62
C ALA A 29 18.08 -4.07 4.50
N GLY A 30 16.88 -3.87 3.93
CA GLY A 30 15.59 -4.09 4.56
C GLY A 30 15.39 -5.51 5.06
N GLU A 31 15.74 -6.50 4.24
CA GLU A 31 15.69 -7.92 4.63
C GLU A 31 16.56 -8.17 5.88
N LYS A 32 17.75 -7.57 5.94
CA LYS A 32 18.65 -7.70 7.10
C LYS A 32 18.05 -7.02 8.33
N VAL A 33 17.39 -5.87 8.18
CA VAL A 33 16.73 -5.16 9.27
C VAL A 33 15.47 -5.91 9.74
N PHE A 34 14.74 -6.57 8.84
CA PHE A 34 13.52 -7.34 9.13
C PHE A 34 13.75 -8.46 10.15
N LYS A 35 15.00 -8.90 10.33
CA LYS A 35 15.40 -9.78 11.44
C LYS A 35 14.91 -9.27 12.80
N LYS A 36 14.72 -7.97 13.00
CA LYS A 36 14.18 -7.38 14.23
C LYS A 36 12.65 -7.55 14.35
N CYS A 37 11.96 -7.67 13.22
CA CYS A 37 10.49 -7.78 13.12
C CYS A 37 10.01 -9.24 13.28
N ARG A 38 10.83 -10.21 12.85
CA ARG A 38 10.47 -11.65 12.80
C ARG A 38 10.03 -12.27 14.13
N ALA A 39 10.41 -11.68 15.27
CA ALA A 39 9.98 -12.18 16.57
C ALA A 39 8.45 -12.09 16.75
N CYS A 40 7.82 -11.10 16.10
CA CYS A 40 6.39 -10.85 16.22
C CYS A 40 5.63 -11.14 14.93
N HIS A 41 6.26 -10.96 13.77
CA HIS A 41 5.62 -10.99 12.46
C HIS A 41 6.21 -12.07 11.57
N ALA A 42 5.40 -12.60 10.66
CA ALA A 42 5.83 -13.43 9.54
C ALA A 42 5.52 -12.71 8.21
N ILE A 43 6.10 -13.20 7.11
CA ILE A 43 5.72 -12.85 5.74
C ILE A 43 5.33 -14.14 5.05
N LYS A 44 4.04 -14.30 4.76
CA LYS A 44 3.46 -15.51 4.18
C LYS A 44 2.42 -15.17 3.13
N ASN A 45 2.51 -15.84 1.99
CA ASN A 45 1.50 -15.82 0.95
C ASN A 45 0.84 -17.20 0.86
N GLY A 46 -0.31 -17.37 1.51
CA GLY A 46 -0.94 -18.69 1.66
C GLY A 46 0.02 -19.69 2.35
N ASP A 47 0.35 -20.78 1.64
CA ASP A 47 1.28 -21.81 2.11
C ASP A 47 2.75 -21.44 1.92
N GLU A 48 3.04 -20.45 1.07
CA GLU A 48 4.39 -19.96 0.84
C GLU A 48 4.87 -19.12 2.04
N VAL A 49 6.05 -19.46 2.55
CA VAL A 49 6.67 -18.75 3.67
C VAL A 49 7.93 -18.05 3.19
N ILE A 50 7.80 -16.76 2.87
CA ILE A 50 8.90 -15.87 2.51
C ILE A 50 9.78 -15.62 3.75
N GLN A 51 9.16 -15.29 4.89
CA GLN A 51 9.86 -15.02 6.13
C GLN A 51 9.16 -15.69 7.32
N LYS A 52 9.86 -16.63 7.96
CA LYS A 52 9.37 -17.30 9.17
C LYS A 52 9.43 -16.34 10.35
N GLY A 53 8.31 -16.18 11.05
CA GLY A 53 8.30 -15.44 12.30
C GLY A 53 7.10 -15.71 13.19
N GLY A 54 6.92 -14.82 14.16
CA GLY A 54 5.91 -14.91 15.20
C GLY A 54 4.48 -14.69 14.70
N LYS A 55 3.53 -14.84 15.62
CA LYS A 55 2.09 -14.55 15.43
C LYS A 55 1.58 -13.51 16.43
N THR A 56 2.51 -12.77 17.05
CA THR A 56 2.18 -11.71 18.01
C THR A 56 1.66 -10.47 17.29
N GLY A 57 2.15 -10.22 16.08
CA GLY A 57 1.63 -9.22 15.14
C GLY A 57 1.03 -9.88 13.90
N PRO A 58 0.36 -9.07 13.04
CA PRO A 58 -0.21 -9.52 11.77
C PRO A 58 0.83 -10.04 10.78
N ASN A 59 0.36 -10.73 9.74
CA ASN A 59 1.19 -11.11 8.60
C ASN A 59 1.59 -9.85 7.81
N LEU A 60 2.84 -9.75 7.35
CA LEU A 60 3.31 -8.56 6.66
C LEU A 60 3.40 -8.72 5.13
N TYR A 61 3.02 -9.88 4.60
CA TYR A 61 2.87 -10.05 3.15
C TYR A 61 1.80 -9.09 2.61
N GLY A 62 2.14 -8.35 1.56
CA GLY A 62 1.26 -7.34 0.95
C GLY A 62 0.79 -6.28 1.93
N VAL A 63 1.65 -5.83 2.84
CA VAL A 63 1.28 -4.75 3.78
C VAL A 63 1.26 -3.40 3.08
N ILE A 64 2.19 -3.15 2.15
CA ILE A 64 2.15 -1.98 1.27
C ILE A 64 0.93 -2.12 0.36
N GLY A 65 0.13 -1.05 0.27
CA GLY A 65 -1.17 -1.01 -0.41
C GLY A 65 -2.33 -1.57 0.43
N ARG A 66 -2.09 -2.19 1.60
CA ARG A 66 -3.17 -2.75 2.43
C ARG A 66 -3.77 -1.70 3.35
N VAL A 67 -5.10 -1.76 3.52
CA VAL A 67 -5.85 -0.97 4.49
C VAL A 67 -5.26 -1.13 5.89
N ILE A 68 -4.99 -0.01 6.55
CA ILE A 68 -4.45 0.07 7.89
C ILE A 68 -5.43 -0.57 8.87
N GLY A 69 -5.01 -1.65 9.53
CA GLY A 69 -5.89 -2.40 10.44
C GLY A 69 -6.94 -3.26 9.74
N GLY A 70 -6.88 -3.44 8.42
CA GLY A 70 -7.87 -4.15 7.61
C GLY A 70 -7.65 -5.67 7.44
N GLU A 71 -6.60 -6.25 8.03
CA GLU A 71 -6.37 -7.69 7.98
C GLU A 71 -7.23 -8.43 9.03
N ASP A 72 -7.50 -9.73 8.81
CA ASP A 72 -8.09 -10.61 9.84
C ASP A 72 -7.10 -10.88 10.98
N PHE A 73 -6.93 -9.87 11.83
CA PHE A 73 -6.05 -9.90 12.99
C PHE A 73 -6.66 -9.11 14.16
N LYS A 74 -6.36 -9.51 15.39
CA LYS A 74 -6.87 -8.85 16.60
C LYS A 74 -6.11 -7.56 16.93
N TYR A 75 -6.38 -6.50 16.16
CA TYR A 75 -5.79 -5.17 16.35
C TYR A 75 -6.13 -4.52 17.70
N GLY A 76 -5.38 -3.48 18.06
CA GLY A 76 -5.75 -2.56 19.14
C GLY A 76 -6.86 -1.62 18.68
N SER A 77 -7.62 -1.04 19.61
CA SER A 77 -8.75 -0.16 19.30
C SER A 77 -8.37 0.98 18.37
N SER A 78 -7.20 1.60 18.57
CA SER A 78 -6.74 2.74 17.76
C SER A 78 -6.41 2.38 16.30
N LEU A 79 -5.87 1.18 16.02
CA LEU A 79 -5.67 0.75 14.63
C LEU A 79 -6.99 0.29 14.00
N ALA A 80 -7.86 -0.35 14.79
CA ALA A 80 -9.16 -0.79 14.32
C ALA A 80 -10.06 0.39 13.91
N SER A 81 -9.97 1.53 14.60
CA SER A 81 -10.71 2.74 14.22
C SER A 81 -10.20 3.38 12.93
N ILE A 82 -8.92 3.19 12.57
CA ILE A 82 -8.37 3.70 11.31
C ILE A 82 -8.86 2.85 10.13
N ALA A 83 -9.15 1.56 10.32
CA ALA A 83 -9.64 0.70 9.25
C ALA A 83 -10.95 1.22 8.61
N GLU A 84 -11.75 1.97 9.37
CA GLU A 84 -13.00 2.60 8.89
C GLU A 84 -12.76 3.75 7.90
N SER A 85 -11.54 4.33 7.85
CA SER A 85 -11.20 5.39 6.90
C SER A 85 -10.64 4.88 5.58
N GLU A 86 -10.51 3.55 5.42
CA GLU A 86 -9.97 2.88 4.23
C GLU A 86 -8.58 3.37 3.79
N GLN A 87 -7.84 4.03 4.69
CA GLN A 87 -6.48 4.45 4.42
C GLN A 87 -5.57 3.23 4.28
N VAL A 88 -4.67 3.26 3.30
CA VAL A 88 -3.73 2.18 3.02
C VAL A 88 -2.32 2.53 3.49
N TRP A 89 -1.51 1.53 3.79
CA TRP A 89 -0.08 1.71 4.03
C TRP A 89 0.64 2.01 2.72
N ASP A 90 1.29 3.15 2.63
CA ASP A 90 2.40 3.37 1.69
C ASP A 90 3.76 3.15 2.40
N GLU A 91 4.85 3.19 1.63
CA GLU A 91 6.20 2.97 2.15
C GLU A 91 6.63 4.05 3.15
N GLU A 92 6.32 5.32 2.88
CA GLU A 92 6.68 6.46 3.72
C GLU A 92 5.98 6.40 5.07
N GLN A 93 4.66 6.20 5.06
CA GLN A 93 3.84 6.06 6.24
C GLN A 93 4.28 4.86 7.09
N LEU A 94 4.61 3.74 6.44
CA LEU A 94 5.10 2.58 7.17
C LEU A 94 6.45 2.88 7.84
N ALA A 95 7.37 3.54 7.15
CA ALA A 95 8.66 3.95 7.70
C ALA A 95 8.50 4.89 8.91
N ILE A 96 7.57 5.85 8.85
CA ILE A 96 7.23 6.73 9.97
C ILE A 96 6.60 5.94 11.12
N TYR A 97 5.66 5.05 10.82
CA TYR A 97 4.97 4.23 11.82
C TYR A 97 5.95 3.39 12.64
N VAL A 98 6.84 2.66 11.98
CA VAL A 98 7.79 1.75 12.68
C VAL A 98 8.80 2.51 13.53
N ALA A 99 9.08 3.78 13.24
CA ALA A 99 9.94 4.62 14.06
C ALA A 99 9.34 4.88 15.45
N ASN A 100 8.03 5.14 15.53
CA ASN A 100 7.33 5.31 16.80
C ASN A 100 5.81 5.08 16.69
N PRO A 101 5.34 3.82 16.76
CA PRO A 101 3.94 3.46 16.53
C PRO A 101 2.96 4.21 17.45
N SER A 102 3.33 4.37 18.72
CA SER A 102 2.48 5.05 19.70
C SER A 102 2.38 6.55 19.47
N SER A 103 3.38 7.19 18.87
CA SER A 103 3.30 8.63 18.56
C SER A 103 2.49 8.83 17.30
N TRP A 104 2.79 8.04 16.27
CA TRP A 104 2.07 8.07 14.99
C TRP A 104 0.57 7.86 15.19
N LEU A 105 0.17 6.88 16.02
CA LEU A 105 -1.25 6.65 16.31
C LEU A 105 -1.93 7.86 16.94
N LYS A 106 -1.26 8.57 17.86
CA LYS A 106 -1.87 9.74 18.51
C LYS A 106 -2.08 10.88 17.54
N GLU A 107 -1.15 11.04 16.60
CA GLU A 107 -1.18 12.09 15.58
C GLU A 107 -2.26 11.79 14.54
N ILE A 108 -2.27 10.59 13.97
CA ILE A 108 -3.23 10.24 12.91
C ILE A 108 -4.67 10.17 13.41
N THR A 109 -4.90 9.79 14.67
CA THR A 109 -6.25 9.71 15.23
C THR A 109 -6.67 10.95 16.01
N ASP A 110 -5.82 11.97 16.12
CA ASP A 110 -6.00 13.13 17.02
C ASP A 110 -6.43 12.72 18.45
N ASP A 111 -5.88 11.61 18.95
CA ASP A 111 -6.19 11.06 20.28
C ASP A 111 -4.91 10.85 21.09
N SER A 112 -4.67 11.75 22.05
CA SER A 112 -3.54 11.65 22.98
C SER A 112 -3.51 10.35 23.81
N GLY A 113 -4.66 9.68 23.94
CA GLY A 113 -4.87 8.41 24.63
C GLY A 113 -4.63 7.16 23.76
N ALA A 114 -4.39 7.32 22.45
CA ALA A 114 -4.19 6.22 21.52
C ALA A 114 -3.03 5.30 21.95
N LYS A 115 -3.22 3.98 21.77
CA LYS A 115 -2.27 2.95 22.22
C LYS A 115 -1.92 1.98 21.10
N SER A 116 -0.63 1.88 20.81
CA SER A 116 -0.10 0.80 19.99
C SER A 116 0.10 -0.48 20.80
N LYS A 117 -0.30 -1.63 20.25
CA LYS A 117 0.14 -2.95 20.73
C LYS A 117 1.57 -3.28 20.30
N MET A 118 2.06 -2.64 19.24
CA MET A 118 3.46 -2.73 18.82
C MET A 118 4.28 -1.67 19.57
N THR A 119 5.01 -2.11 20.60
CA THR A 119 5.83 -1.23 21.45
C THR A 119 7.27 -1.06 20.94
N PHE A 120 7.67 -1.87 19.96
CA PHE A 120 8.97 -1.79 19.31
C PHE A 120 9.13 -0.48 18.53
N LYS A 121 10.36 0.03 18.46
CA LYS A 121 10.72 1.26 17.75
C LYS A 121 11.96 1.04 16.91
N LEU A 122 11.83 1.25 15.60
CA LEU A 122 12.93 1.16 14.66
C LEU A 122 13.47 2.56 14.34
N LYS A 123 14.53 2.99 15.03
CA LYS A 123 15.06 4.35 14.89
C LYS A 123 15.68 4.66 13.51
N LYS A 124 16.04 3.64 12.72
CA LYS A 124 16.74 3.75 11.43
C LYS A 124 16.43 2.53 10.56
N GLY A 125 16.37 2.72 9.24
CA GLY A 125 16.10 1.66 8.26
C GLY A 125 14.62 1.31 8.19
N GLY A 126 13.73 2.28 8.44
CA GLY A 126 12.29 2.09 8.26
C GLY A 126 11.95 2.05 6.76
N GLU A 127 12.56 2.96 6.01
CA GLU A 127 12.60 3.05 4.56
C GLU A 127 13.06 1.72 3.91
N ASP A 128 14.19 1.17 4.35
CA ASP A 128 14.69 -0.11 3.84
C ASP A 128 13.71 -1.26 4.11
N VAL A 129 13.11 -1.29 5.31
CA VAL A 129 12.12 -2.33 5.65
C VAL A 129 10.84 -2.18 4.84
N ALA A 130 10.41 -0.95 4.57
CA ALA A 130 9.26 -0.68 3.71
C ALA A 130 9.54 -1.17 2.28
N ALA A 131 10.70 -0.83 1.71
CA ALA A 131 11.14 -1.30 0.40
C ALA A 131 11.24 -2.83 0.33
N TYR A 132 11.75 -3.49 1.37
CA TYR A 132 11.76 -4.95 1.46
C TYR A 132 10.35 -5.55 1.49
N LEU A 133 9.42 -4.91 2.21
CA LEU A 133 8.03 -5.38 2.30
C LEU A 133 7.26 -5.17 1.00
N ALA A 134 7.55 -4.10 0.26
CA ALA A 134 7.06 -3.88 -1.09
C ALA A 134 7.59 -4.95 -2.04
N SER A 135 8.91 -5.21 -2.03
CA SER A 135 9.55 -6.14 -2.97
C SER A 135 9.15 -7.60 -2.81
N VAL A 136 8.64 -7.99 -1.64
CA VAL A 136 8.12 -9.35 -1.37
C VAL A 136 6.59 -9.39 -1.31
N GLY A 137 5.93 -8.28 -1.64
CA GLY A 137 4.47 -8.19 -1.74
C GLY A 137 3.94 -8.80 -3.05
N PRO A 138 2.62 -8.74 -3.28
CA PRO A 138 2.08 -9.02 -4.61
C PRO A 138 2.67 -8.03 -5.62
N GLU A 139 2.93 -8.49 -6.85
CA GLU A 139 3.20 -7.57 -7.96
C GLU A 139 1.96 -6.71 -8.14
N MET A 140 2.10 -5.39 -7.99
CA MET A 140 1.03 -4.48 -8.36
C MET A 140 1.04 -4.44 -9.89
N GLU A 141 0.08 -5.14 -10.50
CA GLU A 141 -0.16 -5.05 -11.93
C GLU A 141 -0.55 -3.60 -12.23
N ASP A 142 0.31 -2.90 -12.96
CA ASP A 142 -0.04 -1.66 -13.63
C ASP A 142 -1.12 -2.02 -14.66
N ASP A 143 -2.38 -1.66 -14.40
CA ASP A 143 -3.49 -1.80 -15.36
C ASP A 143 -3.24 -0.85 -16.57
N ASP A 144 -2.25 -1.17 -17.42
CA ASP A 144 -2.05 -0.63 -18.77
C ASP A 144 -2.87 -1.47 -19.77
N ASP A 145 -4.18 -1.62 -19.54
CA ASP A 145 -5.11 -2.24 -20.47
C ASP A 145 -5.94 -1.15 -21.18
N ASP A 146 -5.34 -0.50 -22.20
CA ASP A 146 -6.10 0.16 -23.28
C ASP A 146 -6.06 -0.76 -24.50
N ASP A 147 -6.88 -1.81 -24.44
CA ASP A 147 -7.35 -2.54 -25.61
C ASP A 147 -8.26 -1.63 -26.44
N SER A 148 -7.74 -1.14 -27.56
CA SER A 148 -8.55 -0.98 -28.76
C SER A 148 -7.77 -1.42 -29.99
N GLU A 149 -7.79 -2.72 -30.24
CA GLU A 149 -7.88 -3.19 -31.62
C GLU A 149 -9.06 -2.50 -32.31
N GLU A 150 -8.84 -1.79 -33.42
CA GLU A 150 -9.66 -1.87 -34.64
C GLU A 150 -8.84 -1.34 -35.83
N GLU A 151 -8.14 -2.29 -36.46
CA GLU A 151 -8.23 -2.56 -37.90
C GLU A 151 -8.80 -1.43 -38.78
N SER A 152 -7.93 -0.69 -39.48
CA SER A 152 -8.33 0.02 -40.70
C SER A 152 -7.90 -0.80 -41.91
N THR A 153 -8.82 -1.66 -42.34
CA THR A 153 -8.83 -2.25 -43.66
C THR A 153 -8.95 -1.17 -44.74
N GLU A 154 -8.08 -1.32 -45.73
CA GLU A 154 -8.17 -0.95 -47.16
C GLU A 154 -9.34 -0.10 -47.69
N SER A 155 -8.96 0.74 -48.68
CA SER A 155 -9.58 0.92 -50.02
C SER A 155 -10.32 2.22 -50.36
N ASP A 156 -9.79 2.84 -51.43
CA ASP A 156 -10.45 3.41 -52.61
C ASP A 156 -11.00 4.87 -52.68
N ASP A 157 -10.48 5.54 -53.71
CA ASP A 157 -11.16 6.39 -54.71
C ASP A 157 -11.41 7.89 -54.43
N SER A 158 -10.58 8.74 -55.05
CA SER A 158 -10.95 9.72 -56.12
C SER A 158 -9.83 10.74 -56.39
#